data_AF-A0A411DBH4-F1
#
_entry.id   AF-A0A411DBH4-F1
#
_cell.length_a   1.000
_cell.length_b   1.000
_cell.length_c   1.000
_cell.angle_alpha   90.00
_cell.angle_beta   90.00
_cell.angle_gamma   90.00
#
_symmetry.space_group_name_H-M   'P 1'
#
loop_
_entity.id
_entity.type
_entity.pdbx_description
1 polymer ?
#
loop_
_entity_poly.entity_id
_entity_poly.type
_entity_poly.pdbx_seq_one_letter_code
_entity_poly.pdbx_strand_id
1 'polypeptide(L)'
;SHHPRATEAATKYFLIQTAAAIMILLASMTSAWQTGQWSITHTAPTTTLLTTVAIMLKLGAAPTYMWYPNVLQGTTMNTALLISTWQKLAPLTLLYMTHCHLNHTVLLLLGLMSAVIGGIGGLNQTQARTLVAFSSIAHMGWLITAITMSPSLTTLTMITYAVATTATFLPLATTTKNLTDIGATWPMSPTTLTATMVTLMSLGGLPPLTGFMPKWLILKELSAMELPLLATLLLLSSLPSLYFYMAYLT
;
A
#
# COMPACT_ATOMS: atom_id res chain seq x y z
N SER A 1 25.65 -14.46 -3.59
CA SER A 1 25.54 -13.00 -3.39
C SER A 1 25.96 -12.32 -4.68
N HIS A 2 25.21 -11.30 -5.13
CA HIS A 2 25.16 -10.77 -6.51
C HIS A 2 24.38 -11.65 -7.50
N HIS A 3 23.07 -11.40 -7.58
CA HIS A 3 22.19 -11.97 -8.60
C HIS A 3 21.66 -10.81 -9.47
N PRO A 4 21.60 -10.96 -10.81
CA PRO A 4 21.22 -9.86 -11.71
C PRO A 4 19.84 -9.26 -11.40
N ARG A 5 18.88 -10.07 -10.92
CA ARG A 5 17.57 -9.57 -10.46
C ARG A 5 17.65 -8.61 -9.27
N ALA A 6 18.60 -8.82 -8.35
CA ALA A 6 18.75 -7.95 -7.19
C ALA A 6 19.34 -6.59 -7.61
N THR A 7 20.30 -6.59 -8.53
CA THR A 7 20.86 -5.35 -9.09
C THR A 7 19.81 -4.59 -9.91
N GLU A 8 19.00 -5.28 -10.71
CA GLU A 8 17.89 -4.66 -11.46
C GLU A 8 16.82 -4.06 -10.54
N ALA A 9 16.45 -4.76 -9.46
CA ALA A 9 15.51 -4.22 -8.48
C ALA A 9 16.07 -2.98 -7.76
N ALA A 10 17.36 -3.00 -7.40
CA ALA A 10 18.03 -1.86 -6.77
C ALA A 10 18.09 -0.64 -7.71
N THR A 11 18.41 -0.82 -8.99
CA THR A 11 18.45 0.28 -9.96
C THR A 11 17.06 0.87 -10.21
N LYS A 12 16.03 0.04 -10.37
CA LYS A 12 14.63 0.50 -10.49
C LYS A 12 14.20 1.30 -9.27
N TYR A 13 14.42 0.76 -8.06
CA TYR A 13 14.08 1.44 -6.82
C TYR A 13 14.79 2.81 -6.72
N PHE A 14 16.09 2.84 -6.98
CA PHE A 14 16.87 4.08 -6.91
C PHE A 14 16.36 5.16 -7.87
N LEU A 15 16.18 4.83 -9.16
CA LEU A 15 15.74 5.80 -10.17
C LEU A 15 14.37 6.40 -9.84
N ILE A 16 13.44 5.56 -9.38
CA ILE A 16 12.08 6.01 -9.09
C ILE A 16 12.01 6.82 -7.79
N GLN A 17 12.72 6.40 -6.75
CA GLN A 17 12.73 7.13 -5.49
C GLN A 17 13.49 8.44 -5.58
N THR A 18 14.55 8.52 -6.40
CA THR A 18 15.25 9.79 -6.68
C THR A 18 14.37 10.73 -7.48
N ALA A 19 13.66 10.25 -8.52
CA ALA A 19 12.69 11.07 -9.26
C ALA A 19 11.59 11.61 -8.33
N ALA A 20 11.06 10.78 -7.42
CA ALA A 20 10.08 11.21 -6.43
C ALA A 20 10.64 12.27 -5.46
N ALA A 21 11.88 12.11 -5.01
CA ALA A 21 12.54 13.08 -4.14
C ALA A 21 12.76 14.43 -4.84
N ILE A 22 13.17 14.41 -6.12
CA ILE A 22 13.34 15.62 -6.94
C ILE A 22 12.00 16.34 -7.12
N MET A 23 10.90 15.62 -7.34
CA MET A 23 9.57 16.23 -7.42
C MET A 23 9.13 16.88 -6.09
N ILE A 24 9.40 16.24 -4.94
CA ILE A 24 9.12 16.86 -3.63
C ILE A 24 9.94 18.14 -3.46
N LEU A 25 11.22 18.13 -3.85
CA LEU A 25 12.09 19.31 -3.78
C LEU A 25 11.61 20.41 -4.73
N LEU A 26 11.16 20.06 -5.94
CA LEU A 26 10.57 21.02 -6.87
C LEU A 26 9.29 21.65 -6.27
N ALA A 27 8.46 20.84 -5.61
CA ALA A 27 7.26 21.34 -4.93
C ALA A 27 7.57 22.28 -3.77
N SER A 28 8.61 22.00 -2.98
CA SER A 28 9.03 22.87 -1.88
C SER A 28 9.71 24.15 -2.37
N MET A 29 10.50 24.08 -3.44
CA MET A 29 11.12 25.27 -4.06
C MET A 29 10.05 26.20 -4.66
N THR A 30 9.05 25.63 -5.34
CA THR A 30 7.94 26.40 -5.90
C THR A 30 7.06 27.01 -4.82
N SER A 31 6.81 26.30 -3.71
CA SER A 31 6.08 26.90 -2.58
C SER A 31 6.89 28.03 -1.93
N ALA A 32 8.18 27.82 -1.68
CA ALA A 32 9.05 28.83 -1.08
C ALA A 32 9.21 30.06 -1.98
N TRP A 33 9.25 29.86 -3.31
CA TRP A 33 9.28 30.96 -4.27
C TRP A 33 7.99 31.79 -4.27
N GLN A 34 6.83 31.15 -4.06
CA GLN A 34 5.53 31.83 -4.02
C GLN A 34 5.23 32.52 -2.69
N THR A 35 5.57 31.90 -1.56
CA THR A 35 5.21 32.39 -0.21
C THR A 35 6.35 33.05 0.54
N GLY A 36 7.60 32.85 0.11
CA GLY A 36 8.79 33.29 0.82
C GLY A 36 9.08 32.50 2.10
N GLN A 37 8.36 31.40 2.37
CA GLN A 37 8.48 30.61 3.59
C GLN A 37 8.72 29.13 3.30
N TRP A 38 9.37 28.45 4.24
CA TRP A 38 9.62 26.99 4.20
C TRP A 38 8.63 26.19 5.07
N SER A 39 7.57 26.83 5.55
CA SER A 39 6.54 26.19 6.36
C SER A 39 5.64 25.28 5.51
N ILE A 40 5.29 24.11 6.05
CA ILE A 40 4.42 23.12 5.37
C ILE A 40 2.94 23.59 5.33
N THR A 41 2.59 24.58 6.16
CA THR A 41 1.21 25.02 6.44
C THR A 41 0.61 25.90 5.35
N HIS A 42 1.40 26.43 4.42
CA HIS A 42 0.91 27.31 3.35
C HIS A 42 1.37 26.80 2.00
N THR A 43 0.55 25.98 1.36
CA THR A 43 0.86 25.38 0.06
C THR A 43 -0.22 25.72 -0.96
N ALA A 44 0.21 26.17 -2.14
CA ALA A 44 -0.66 26.44 -3.27
C ALA A 44 -1.24 25.12 -3.84
N PRO A 45 -2.38 25.16 -4.55
CA PRO A 45 -2.98 23.95 -5.14
C PRO A 45 -2.06 23.22 -6.13
N THR A 46 -1.19 23.95 -6.83
CA THR A 46 -0.22 23.35 -7.76
C THR A 46 0.89 22.60 -7.02
N THR A 47 1.37 23.14 -5.90
CA THR A 47 2.44 22.50 -5.12
C THR A 47 1.93 21.29 -4.36
N THR A 48 0.69 21.34 -3.84
CA THR A 48 0.04 20.15 -3.22
C THR A 48 -0.25 19.04 -4.22
N LEU A 49 -0.63 19.38 -5.46
CA LEU A 49 -0.78 18.38 -6.50
C LEU A 49 0.57 17.73 -6.88
N LEU A 50 1.63 18.53 -6.97
CA LEU A 50 2.97 18.00 -7.24
C LEU A 50 3.48 17.11 -6.10
N THR A 51 3.28 17.52 -4.83
CA THR A 51 3.66 16.68 -3.68
C THR A 51 2.85 15.39 -3.63
N THR A 52 1.53 15.43 -3.88
CA THR A 52 0.70 14.21 -3.88
C THR A 52 1.14 13.21 -4.95
N VAL A 53 1.39 13.65 -6.19
CA VAL A 53 1.93 12.77 -7.24
C VAL A 53 3.28 12.18 -6.85
N ALA A 54 4.16 12.97 -6.24
CA ALA A 54 5.45 12.50 -5.77
C ALA A 54 5.33 11.47 -4.64
N ILE A 55 4.38 11.65 -3.73
CA ILE A 55 4.09 10.68 -2.66
C ILE A 55 3.52 9.39 -3.26
N MET A 56 2.63 9.45 -4.25
CA MET A 56 2.12 8.25 -4.92
C MET A 56 3.25 7.45 -5.57
N LEU A 57 4.21 8.14 -6.20
CA LEU A 57 5.42 7.53 -6.75
C LEU A 57 6.27 6.85 -5.65
N LYS A 58 6.47 7.50 -4.49
CA LYS A 58 7.20 6.90 -3.36
C LYS A 58 6.50 5.68 -2.76
N LEU A 59 5.18 5.73 -2.62
CA LEU A 59 4.38 4.66 -2.00
C LEU A 59 4.15 3.46 -2.94
N GLY A 60 4.33 3.65 -4.25
CA GLY A 60 3.97 2.67 -5.27
C GLY A 60 2.46 2.56 -5.44
N ALA A 61 1.71 3.64 -5.20
CA ALA A 61 0.27 3.68 -5.44
C ALA A 61 -0.03 3.96 -6.92
N ALA A 62 -1.25 3.67 -7.37
CA ALA A 62 -1.68 4.03 -8.72
C ALA A 62 -1.67 5.56 -8.91
N PRO A 63 -1.30 6.08 -10.10
CA PRO A 63 -0.97 5.35 -11.34
C PRO A 63 0.48 4.82 -11.41
N THR A 64 1.34 5.17 -10.47
CA THR A 64 2.79 4.90 -10.49
C THR A 64 3.19 3.60 -9.80
N TYR A 65 2.31 2.60 -9.80
CA TYR A 65 2.48 1.35 -9.04
C TYR A 65 3.46 0.34 -9.67
N MET A 66 3.72 0.44 -10.97
CA MET A 66 4.35 -0.62 -11.78
C MET A 66 5.76 -1.01 -11.32
N TRP A 67 6.46 -0.12 -10.62
CA TRP A 67 7.78 -0.44 -10.08
C TRP A 67 7.72 -1.37 -8.88
N TYR A 68 6.63 -1.29 -8.11
CA TYR A 68 6.57 -1.87 -6.78
C TYR A 68 6.59 -3.42 -6.83
N PRO A 69 5.73 -4.12 -7.61
CA PRO A 69 5.80 -5.58 -7.70
C PRO A 69 7.14 -6.09 -8.25
N ASN A 70 7.70 -5.39 -9.24
CA ASN A 70 8.97 -5.75 -9.87
C ASN A 70 10.15 -5.66 -8.90
N VAL A 71 10.20 -4.61 -8.07
CA VAL A 71 11.25 -4.46 -7.06
C VAL A 71 11.10 -5.51 -5.96
N LEU A 72 9.89 -5.78 -5.47
CA LEU A 72 9.69 -6.82 -4.45
C LEU A 72 10.06 -8.22 -4.94
N GLN A 73 9.84 -8.52 -6.23
CA GLN A 73 10.21 -9.82 -6.78
C GLN A 73 11.74 -10.01 -6.87
N GLY A 74 12.51 -8.94 -7.06
CA GLY A 74 13.97 -9.01 -7.19
C GLY A 74 14.72 -8.99 -5.86
N THR A 75 14.06 -8.69 -4.74
CA THR A 75 14.68 -8.51 -3.41
C THR A 75 14.41 -9.69 -2.48
N THR A 76 15.15 -9.76 -1.36
CA THR A 76 14.95 -10.79 -0.33
C THR A 76 13.67 -10.53 0.47
N MET A 77 13.11 -11.55 1.13
CA MET A 77 11.84 -11.39 1.86
C MET A 77 11.92 -10.34 2.97
N ASN A 78 13.04 -10.26 3.69
CA ASN A 78 13.24 -9.26 4.73
C ASN A 78 13.36 -7.83 4.18
N THR A 79 14.00 -7.66 3.01
CA THR A 79 14.09 -6.33 2.38
C THR A 79 12.75 -5.91 1.77
N ALA A 80 12.00 -6.86 1.19
CA ALA A 80 10.62 -6.64 0.77
C ALA A 80 9.72 -6.23 1.94
N LEU A 81 9.87 -6.85 3.12
CA LEU A 81 9.18 -6.44 4.34
C LEU A 81 9.48 -4.98 4.71
N LEU A 82 10.77 -4.60 4.75
CA LEU A 82 11.17 -3.22 5.05
C LEU A 82 10.62 -2.20 4.04
N ILE A 83 10.63 -2.54 2.75
CA ILE A 83 10.04 -1.71 1.68
C ILE A 83 8.51 -1.60 1.84
N SER A 84 7.84 -2.66 2.27
CA SER A 84 6.38 -2.69 2.43
C SER A 84 5.84 -2.03 3.70
N THR A 85 6.69 -1.78 4.70
CA THR A 85 6.29 -1.24 6.00
C THR A 85 7.00 0.07 6.31
N TRP A 86 8.31 0.00 6.56
CA TRP A 86 9.12 1.14 7.01
C TRP A 86 9.17 2.26 5.98
N GLN A 87 9.39 1.93 4.71
CA GLN A 87 9.50 2.94 3.63
C GLN A 87 8.18 3.67 3.34
N LYS A 88 7.04 3.16 3.83
CA LYS A 88 5.74 3.83 3.66
C LYS A 88 5.46 4.88 4.75
N LEU A 89 6.15 4.82 5.89
CA LEU A 89 5.89 5.73 7.01
C LEU A 89 6.19 7.19 6.66
N ALA A 90 7.40 7.50 6.18
CA ALA A 90 7.80 8.88 5.92
C ALA A 90 6.99 9.59 4.81
N PRO A 91 6.67 8.96 3.66
CA PRO A 91 5.79 9.58 2.68
C PRO A 91 4.36 9.81 3.21
N LEU A 92 3.85 8.90 4.04
CA LEU A 92 2.52 9.05 4.66
C LEU A 92 2.48 10.16 5.71
N THR A 93 3.54 10.35 6.49
CA THR A 93 3.60 11.47 7.45
C THR A 93 3.61 12.82 6.73
N LEU A 94 4.30 12.94 5.58
CA LEU A 94 4.26 14.17 4.79
C LEU A 94 2.85 14.45 4.24
N LEU A 95 2.16 13.39 3.80
CA LEU A 95 0.77 13.48 3.36
C LEU A 95 -0.15 13.90 4.54
N TYR A 96 0.05 13.31 5.72
CA TYR A 96 -0.65 13.67 6.95
C TYR A 96 -0.47 15.17 7.31
N MET A 97 0.76 15.68 7.26
CA MET A 97 1.06 17.08 7.58
C MET A 97 0.45 18.08 6.60
N THR A 98 0.14 17.64 5.38
CA THR A 98 -0.45 18.48 4.33
C THR A 98 -1.95 18.28 4.14
N HIS A 99 -2.58 17.40 4.95
CA HIS A 99 -3.96 16.95 4.79
C HIS A 99 -4.98 18.08 4.52
N CYS A 100 -4.90 19.18 5.26
CA CYS A 100 -5.86 20.30 5.15
C CYS A 100 -5.86 21.00 3.78
N HIS A 101 -4.82 20.84 2.97
CA HIS A 101 -4.66 21.53 1.69
C HIS A 101 -4.79 20.60 0.48
N LEU A 102 -5.03 19.30 0.71
CA LEU A 102 -5.07 18.33 -0.38
C LEU A 102 -6.43 18.34 -1.07
N ASN A 103 -6.39 18.19 -2.40
CA ASN A 103 -7.61 18.04 -3.18
C ASN A 103 -8.26 16.67 -2.90
N HIS A 104 -9.39 16.68 -2.20
CA HIS A 104 -10.09 15.47 -1.78
C HIS A 104 -10.54 14.63 -2.98
N THR A 105 -11.03 15.27 -4.06
CA THR A 105 -11.49 14.56 -5.26
C THR A 105 -10.39 13.73 -5.91
N VAL A 106 -9.18 14.31 -5.99
CA VAL A 106 -8.01 13.64 -6.55
C VAL A 106 -7.57 12.48 -5.67
N LEU A 107 -7.53 12.66 -4.35
CA LEU A 107 -7.16 11.59 -3.42
C LEU A 107 -8.16 10.44 -3.44
N LEU A 108 -9.46 10.71 -3.45
CA LEU A 108 -10.50 9.68 -3.54
C LEU A 108 -10.37 8.87 -4.85
N LEU A 109 -10.11 9.54 -5.97
CA LEU A 109 -9.87 8.88 -7.25
C LEU A 109 -8.60 8.02 -7.23
N LEU A 110 -7.48 8.55 -6.74
CA LEU A 110 -6.22 7.81 -6.61
C LEU A 110 -6.38 6.59 -5.68
N GLY A 111 -7.13 6.76 -4.60
CA GLY A 111 -7.47 5.72 -3.66
C GLY A 111 -8.31 4.60 -4.27
N LEU A 112 -9.36 4.94 -5.01
CA LEU A 112 -10.15 3.97 -5.78
C LEU A 112 -9.28 3.23 -6.81
N MET A 113 -8.51 3.96 -7.61
CA MET A 113 -7.69 3.39 -8.68
C MET A 113 -6.65 2.41 -8.13
N SER A 114 -6.00 2.76 -7.02
CA SER A 114 -5.03 1.88 -6.37
C SER A 114 -5.68 0.64 -5.75
N ALA A 115 -6.88 0.77 -5.17
CA ALA A 115 -7.65 -0.37 -4.67
C ALA A 115 -8.02 -1.35 -5.80
N VAL A 116 -8.55 -0.83 -6.92
CA VAL A 116 -8.94 -1.64 -8.09
C VAL A 116 -7.72 -2.31 -8.75
N ILE A 117 -6.65 -1.55 -9.00
CA ILE A 117 -5.43 -2.07 -9.64
C ILE A 117 -4.75 -3.10 -8.75
N GLY A 118 -4.68 -2.85 -7.44
CA GLY A 118 -4.14 -3.82 -6.47
C GLY A 118 -4.95 -5.11 -6.43
N GLY A 119 -6.28 -5.01 -6.44
CA GLY A 119 -7.18 -6.17 -6.47
C GLY A 119 -7.02 -7.01 -7.73
N ILE A 120 -7.19 -6.41 -8.91
CA ILE A 120 -7.15 -7.13 -10.20
C ILE A 120 -5.73 -7.62 -10.51
N GLY A 121 -4.71 -6.79 -10.26
CA GLY A 121 -3.32 -7.11 -10.55
C GLY A 121 -2.78 -8.31 -9.76
N GLY A 122 -3.34 -8.57 -8.57
CA GLY A 122 -2.97 -9.72 -7.73
C GLY A 122 -3.56 -11.07 -8.19
N LEU A 123 -4.69 -11.07 -8.92
CA LEU A 123 -5.39 -12.32 -9.30
C LEU A 123 -4.54 -13.26 -10.16
N ASN A 124 -3.62 -12.71 -10.96
CA ASN A 124 -2.80 -13.48 -11.90
C ASN A 124 -1.34 -13.67 -11.43
N GLN A 125 -1.11 -13.60 -10.12
CA GLN A 125 0.24 -13.70 -9.54
C GLN A 125 0.43 -15.01 -8.80
N THR A 126 1.47 -15.76 -9.19
CA THR A 126 1.85 -17.03 -8.54
C THR A 126 2.96 -16.88 -7.50
N GLN A 127 3.64 -15.73 -7.51
CA GLN A 127 4.78 -15.47 -6.63
C GLN A 127 4.28 -14.77 -5.37
N ALA A 128 4.63 -15.30 -4.20
CA ALA A 128 4.18 -14.75 -2.93
C ALA A 128 4.56 -13.26 -2.77
N ARG A 129 5.75 -12.88 -3.23
CA ARG A 129 6.25 -11.49 -3.17
C ARG A 129 5.44 -10.52 -4.03
N THR A 130 5.04 -10.92 -5.24
CA THR A 130 4.24 -10.04 -6.10
C THR A 130 2.79 -9.97 -5.63
N LEU A 131 2.25 -11.07 -5.12
CA LEU A 131 0.92 -11.10 -4.50
C LEU A 131 0.83 -10.15 -3.31
N VAL A 132 1.78 -10.23 -2.36
CA VAL A 132 1.83 -9.30 -1.24
C VAL A 132 2.09 -7.86 -1.73
N ALA A 133 2.85 -7.69 -2.82
CA ALA A 133 3.04 -6.36 -3.40
C ALA A 133 1.73 -5.73 -3.89
N PHE A 134 0.92 -6.47 -4.68
CA PHE A 134 -0.39 -6.01 -5.14
C PHE A 134 -1.37 -5.77 -4.01
N SER A 135 -1.31 -6.60 -2.96
CA SER A 135 -2.11 -6.32 -1.77
C SER A 135 -1.73 -5.01 -1.08
N SER A 136 -0.44 -4.68 -1.02
CA SER A 136 -0.01 -3.40 -0.46
C SER A 136 -0.53 -2.22 -1.29
N ILE A 137 -0.58 -2.36 -2.62
CA ILE A 137 -1.13 -1.34 -3.53
C ILE A 137 -2.62 -1.14 -3.22
N ALA A 138 -3.36 -2.23 -3.02
CA ALA A 138 -4.77 -2.17 -2.63
C ALA A 138 -4.97 -1.49 -1.26
N HIS A 139 -4.17 -1.85 -0.25
CA HIS A 139 -4.23 -1.22 1.08
C HIS A 139 -3.82 0.25 1.06
N MET A 140 -2.87 0.65 0.20
CA MET A 140 -2.58 2.08 0.02
C MET A 140 -3.79 2.83 -0.52
N GLY A 141 -4.63 2.21 -1.34
CA GLY A 141 -5.89 2.82 -1.77
C GLY A 141 -6.85 3.10 -0.63
N TRP A 142 -7.02 2.13 0.27
CA TRP A 142 -7.80 2.33 1.51
C TRP A 142 -7.18 3.39 2.42
N LEU A 143 -5.86 3.49 2.48
CA LEU A 143 -5.17 4.48 3.31
C LEU A 143 -5.31 5.91 2.72
N ILE A 144 -5.17 6.05 1.39
CA ILE A 144 -5.33 7.33 0.69
C ILE A 144 -6.78 7.84 0.80
N THR A 145 -7.76 6.95 0.73
CA THR A 145 -9.17 7.33 0.98
C THR A 145 -9.41 7.70 2.44
N ALA A 146 -8.89 6.92 3.39
CA ALA A 146 -8.93 7.23 4.82
C ALA A 146 -8.39 8.64 5.15
N ILE A 147 -7.34 9.07 4.45
CA ILE A 147 -6.72 10.38 4.64
C ILE A 147 -7.75 11.48 4.49
N THR A 148 -8.53 11.46 3.41
CA THR A 148 -9.51 12.52 3.12
C THR A 148 -10.62 12.65 4.15
N MET A 149 -10.79 11.65 5.03
CA MET A 149 -11.86 11.61 6.02
C MET A 149 -11.34 12.12 7.37
N SER A 150 -10.38 11.42 7.96
CA SER A 150 -9.80 11.81 9.23
C SER A 150 -8.40 11.24 9.45
N PRO A 151 -7.48 12.04 10.01
CA PRO A 151 -6.13 11.61 10.33
C PRO A 151 -6.10 10.42 11.32
N SER A 152 -7.00 10.38 12.29
CA SER A 152 -7.07 9.26 13.25
C SER A 152 -7.36 7.93 12.55
N LEU A 153 -8.30 7.90 11.61
CA LEU A 153 -8.66 6.72 10.85
C LEU A 153 -7.51 6.27 9.93
N THR A 154 -6.72 7.20 9.37
CA THR A 154 -5.49 6.84 8.65
C THR A 154 -4.48 6.11 9.52
N THR A 155 -4.24 6.61 10.73
CA THR A 155 -3.25 6.01 11.63
C THR A 155 -3.67 4.59 12.03
N LEU A 156 -4.97 4.37 12.29
CA LEU A 156 -5.52 3.05 12.53
C LEU A 156 -5.31 2.12 11.31
N THR A 157 -5.64 2.58 10.10
CA THR A 157 -5.46 1.78 8.87
C THR A 157 -3.99 1.44 8.62
N MET A 158 -3.07 2.35 8.92
CA MET A 158 -1.63 2.13 8.77
C MET A 158 -1.12 1.13 9.80
N ILE A 159 -1.47 1.27 11.08
CA ILE A 159 -1.02 0.34 12.14
C ILE A 159 -1.51 -1.07 11.85
N THR A 160 -2.80 -1.22 11.52
CA THR A 160 -3.38 -2.54 11.18
C THR A 160 -2.70 -3.17 9.96
N TYR A 161 -2.44 -2.39 8.91
CA TYR A 161 -1.70 -2.86 7.74
C TYR A 161 -0.24 -3.24 8.09
N ALA A 162 0.49 -2.44 8.89
CA ALA A 162 1.87 -2.75 9.28
C ALA A 162 1.96 -4.04 10.12
N VAL A 163 1.04 -4.23 11.07
CA VAL A 163 1.00 -5.44 11.90
C VAL A 163 0.61 -6.66 11.06
N ALA A 164 -0.39 -6.55 10.20
CA ALA A 164 -0.82 -7.67 9.36
C ALA A 164 0.28 -8.06 8.34
N THR A 165 0.92 -7.09 7.70
CA THR A 165 2.01 -7.37 6.74
C THR A 165 3.24 -7.97 7.41
N THR A 166 3.72 -7.43 8.52
CA THR A 166 4.82 -8.03 9.29
C THR A 166 4.50 -9.48 9.66
N ALA A 167 3.29 -9.75 10.14
CA ALA A 167 2.84 -11.09 10.50
C ALA A 167 2.76 -12.06 9.31
N THR A 168 2.43 -11.57 8.09
CA THR A 168 2.50 -12.41 6.86
C THR A 168 3.93 -12.66 6.39
N PHE A 169 4.81 -11.65 6.40
CA PHE A 169 6.16 -11.78 5.85
C PHE A 169 7.07 -12.68 6.69
N LEU A 170 6.90 -12.67 8.02
CA LEU A 170 7.78 -13.42 8.95
C LEU A 170 7.77 -14.95 8.68
N PRO A 171 6.62 -15.64 8.60
CA PRO A 171 6.60 -17.07 8.27
C PRO A 171 6.97 -17.36 6.81
N LEU A 172 6.64 -16.47 5.87
CA LEU A 172 7.01 -16.65 4.47
C LEU A 172 8.53 -16.52 4.25
N ALA A 173 9.22 -15.70 5.06
CA ALA A 173 10.67 -15.54 4.98
C ALA A 173 11.43 -16.83 5.26
N THR A 174 10.85 -17.75 6.03
CA THR A 174 11.49 -19.01 6.42
C THR A 174 11.08 -20.20 5.55
N THR A 175 9.95 -20.15 4.84
CA THR A 175 9.31 -21.37 4.30
C THR A 175 9.21 -21.44 2.77
N THR A 176 8.97 -20.36 2.01
CA THR A 176 8.58 -20.51 0.59
C THR A 176 8.91 -19.31 -0.32
N LYS A 177 9.10 -19.57 -1.63
CA LYS A 177 9.20 -18.52 -2.66
C LYS A 177 7.99 -18.50 -3.63
N ASN A 178 7.37 -19.66 -3.86
CA ASN A 178 6.27 -19.86 -4.81
C ASN A 178 5.01 -20.42 -4.15
N LEU A 179 3.83 -20.22 -4.76
CA LEU A 179 2.55 -20.80 -4.33
C LEU A 179 2.62 -22.33 -4.16
N THR A 180 3.29 -23.02 -5.08
CA THR A 180 3.38 -24.49 -5.11
C THR A 180 4.08 -25.07 -3.90
N ASP A 181 4.94 -24.29 -3.24
CA ASP A 181 5.76 -24.76 -2.14
C ASP A 181 5.01 -24.71 -0.79
N ILE A 182 3.85 -24.04 -0.75
CA ILE A 182 3.05 -23.88 0.47
C ILE A 182 2.42 -25.21 0.88
N GLY A 183 1.98 -26.03 -0.08
CA GLY A 183 1.43 -27.36 0.21
C GLY A 183 2.41 -28.27 0.96
N ALA A 184 3.72 -28.06 0.76
CA ALA A 184 4.77 -28.78 1.48
C ALA A 184 4.99 -28.26 2.92
N THR A 185 4.48 -27.09 3.28
CA THR A 185 4.65 -26.51 4.63
C THR A 185 3.68 -27.08 5.67
N TRP A 186 2.51 -27.59 5.25
CA TRP A 186 1.55 -28.22 6.16
C TRP A 186 2.15 -29.40 6.95
N PRO A 187 2.81 -30.40 6.31
CA PRO A 187 3.38 -31.51 7.06
C PRO A 187 4.60 -31.12 7.90
N MET A 188 5.30 -30.02 7.55
CA MET A 188 6.53 -29.59 8.23
C MET A 188 6.26 -28.70 9.45
N SER A 189 5.27 -27.81 9.36
CA SER A 189 4.96 -26.85 10.42
C SER A 189 3.51 -26.36 10.30
N PRO A 190 2.53 -27.10 10.82
CA PRO A 190 1.11 -26.74 10.71
C PRO A 190 0.76 -25.41 11.43
N THR A 191 1.51 -25.09 12.49
CA THR A 191 1.34 -23.82 13.24
C THR A 191 1.69 -22.59 12.43
N THR A 192 2.69 -22.67 11.54
CA THR A 192 3.07 -21.53 10.70
C THR A 192 2.07 -21.33 9.56
N LEU A 193 1.54 -22.42 8.97
CA LEU A 193 0.50 -22.32 7.94
C LEU A 193 -0.81 -21.75 8.51
N THR A 194 -1.22 -22.18 9.70
CA THR A 194 -2.42 -21.62 10.34
C THR A 194 -2.24 -20.13 10.68
N ALA A 195 -1.05 -19.72 11.15
CA ALA A 195 -0.75 -18.30 11.38
C ALA A 195 -0.74 -17.47 10.08
N THR A 196 -0.16 -17.98 8.98
CA THR A 196 -0.20 -17.30 7.68
C THR A 196 -1.62 -17.21 7.13
N MET A 197 -2.44 -18.24 7.32
CA MET A 197 -3.85 -18.23 6.95
C MET A 197 -4.60 -17.09 7.65
N VAL A 198 -4.54 -17.02 8.98
CA VAL A 198 -5.25 -15.98 9.75
C VAL A 198 -4.81 -14.57 9.35
N THR A 199 -3.51 -14.38 9.09
CA THR A 199 -2.96 -13.07 8.73
C THR A 199 -3.34 -12.65 7.30
N LEU A 200 -3.36 -13.57 6.33
CA LEU A 200 -3.84 -13.28 4.97
C LEU A 200 -5.35 -12.98 4.94
N MET A 201 -6.16 -13.70 5.71
CA MET A 201 -7.60 -13.39 5.85
C MET A 201 -7.81 -12.02 6.51
N SER A 202 -6.95 -11.64 7.45
CA SER A 202 -7.00 -10.31 8.07
C SER A 202 -6.71 -9.21 7.04
N LEU A 203 -5.69 -9.36 6.17
CA LEU A 203 -5.45 -8.43 5.07
C LEU A 203 -6.64 -8.37 4.08
N GLY A 204 -7.26 -9.52 3.81
CA GLY A 204 -8.51 -9.60 3.05
C GLY A 204 -9.65 -8.79 3.66
N GLY A 205 -9.64 -8.59 4.98
CA GLY A 205 -10.65 -7.82 5.70
C GLY A 205 -11.93 -8.61 5.91
N LEU A 206 -11.83 -9.90 6.24
CA LEU A 206 -12.99 -10.70 6.61
C LEU A 206 -13.44 -10.37 8.06
N PRO A 207 -14.74 -10.13 8.32
CA PRO A 207 -15.26 -10.23 9.68
C PRO A 207 -15.08 -11.69 10.15
N PRO A 208 -14.53 -12.01 11.33
CA PRO A 208 -14.34 -11.24 12.57
C PRO A 208 -12.90 -10.69 12.83
N LEU A 209 -12.05 -10.61 11.81
CA LEU A 209 -10.63 -10.27 11.99
C LEU A 209 -10.38 -8.76 12.05
N THR A 210 -9.23 -8.38 12.62
CA THR A 210 -8.87 -6.98 12.88
C THR A 210 -8.75 -6.14 11.61
N GLY A 211 -8.33 -6.72 10.48
CA GLY A 211 -8.23 -5.98 9.22
C GLY A 211 -9.56 -5.60 8.58
N PHE A 212 -10.69 -6.10 9.07
CA PHE A 212 -12.02 -5.61 8.68
C PHE A 212 -12.35 -4.26 9.30
N MET A 213 -11.90 -4.00 10.54
CA MET A 213 -12.26 -2.79 11.30
C MET A 213 -11.95 -1.48 10.55
N PRO A 214 -10.76 -1.27 9.98
CA PRO A 214 -10.47 -0.03 9.26
C PRO A 214 -11.29 0.13 7.99
N LYS A 215 -11.49 -0.95 7.21
CA LYS A 215 -12.30 -0.91 5.98
C LYS A 215 -13.75 -0.56 6.28
N TRP A 216 -14.31 -1.16 7.33
CA TRP A 216 -15.66 -0.87 7.78
C TRP A 216 -15.84 0.58 8.22
N LEU A 217 -14.91 1.11 9.01
CA LEU A 217 -14.96 2.52 9.44
C LEU A 217 -14.82 3.48 8.25
N ILE A 218 -13.95 3.21 7.28
CA ILE A 218 -13.84 4.01 6.06
C ILE A 218 -15.17 4.03 5.30
N LEU A 219 -15.81 2.88 5.14
CA LEU A 219 -17.11 2.78 4.45
C LEU A 219 -18.21 3.55 5.18
N LYS A 220 -18.19 3.55 6.52
CA LYS A 220 -19.12 4.32 7.35
C LYS A 220 -18.92 5.83 7.18
N GLU A 221 -17.68 6.32 7.13
CA GLU A 221 -17.42 7.75 6.89
C GLU A 221 -17.80 8.15 5.46
N LEU A 222 -17.52 7.31 4.47
CA LEU A 222 -17.91 7.58 3.08
C LEU A 222 -19.43 7.66 2.88
N SER A 223 -20.21 6.83 3.59
CA SER A 223 -21.66 6.92 3.55
C SER A 223 -22.17 8.17 4.28
N ALA A 224 -21.50 8.60 5.35
CA ALA A 224 -21.82 9.85 6.04
C ALA A 224 -21.50 11.10 5.19
N MET A 225 -20.52 11.02 4.29
CA MET A 225 -20.19 12.08 3.32
C MET A 225 -21.04 12.04 2.04
N GLU A 226 -22.14 11.27 2.01
CA GLU A 226 -23.03 11.14 0.85
C GLU A 226 -22.35 10.60 -0.43
N LEU A 227 -21.30 9.79 -0.29
CA LEU A 227 -20.58 9.15 -1.41
C LEU A 227 -20.79 7.61 -1.47
N PRO A 228 -22.04 7.10 -1.54
CA PRO A 228 -22.31 5.67 -1.47
C PRO A 228 -21.75 4.92 -2.69
N LEU A 229 -21.74 5.54 -3.88
CA LEU A 229 -21.19 4.92 -5.08
C LEU A 229 -19.70 4.61 -4.89
N LEU A 230 -18.92 5.56 -4.37
CA LEU A 230 -17.50 5.34 -4.12
C LEU A 230 -17.29 4.24 -3.08
N ALA A 231 -18.08 4.24 -2.00
CA ALA A 231 -18.02 3.22 -0.96
C ALA A 231 -18.28 1.81 -1.54
N THR A 232 -19.31 1.65 -2.38
CA THR A 232 -19.60 0.36 -3.02
C THR A 232 -18.50 -0.12 -3.96
N LEU A 233 -17.93 0.78 -4.77
CA LEU A 233 -16.81 0.45 -5.66
C LEU A 233 -15.54 0.06 -4.88
N LEU A 234 -15.23 0.77 -3.81
CA LEU A 234 -14.12 0.41 -2.91
C LEU A 234 -14.34 -0.96 -2.28
N LEU A 235 -15.55 -1.24 -1.79
CA LEU A 235 -15.88 -2.55 -1.22
C LEU A 235 -15.70 -3.65 -2.27
N LEU A 236 -16.25 -3.48 -3.47
CA LEU A 236 -16.11 -4.47 -4.57
C LEU A 236 -14.64 -4.69 -4.96
N SER A 237 -13.81 -3.64 -4.94
CA SER A 237 -12.38 -3.76 -5.24
C SER A 237 -11.59 -4.63 -4.25
N SER A 238 -12.14 -4.85 -3.04
CA SER A 238 -11.51 -5.72 -2.04
C SER A 238 -11.80 -7.21 -2.26
N LEU A 239 -12.86 -7.57 -3.01
CA LEU A 239 -13.22 -8.97 -3.26
C LEU A 239 -12.15 -9.73 -4.08
N PRO A 240 -11.55 -9.17 -5.15
CA PRO A 240 -10.41 -9.78 -5.82
C PRO A 240 -9.24 -10.09 -4.88
N SER A 241 -8.96 -9.18 -3.93
CA SER A 241 -7.89 -9.39 -2.96
C SER A 241 -8.13 -10.58 -2.04
N LEU A 242 -9.37 -10.72 -1.57
CA LEU A 242 -9.79 -11.86 -0.79
C LEU A 242 -9.67 -13.16 -1.58
N TYR A 243 -10.09 -13.16 -2.85
CA TYR A 243 -9.99 -14.35 -3.71
C TYR A 243 -8.55 -14.84 -3.87
N PHE A 244 -7.59 -13.96 -4.21
CA PHE A 244 -6.21 -14.45 -4.38
C PHE A 244 -5.57 -14.89 -3.06
N TYR A 245 -6.02 -14.37 -1.91
CA TYR A 245 -5.58 -14.87 -0.61
C TYR A 245 -6.12 -16.27 -0.31
N MET A 246 -7.39 -16.53 -0.61
CA MET A 246 -7.97 -17.87 -0.52
C MET A 246 -7.24 -18.84 -1.46
N ALA A 247 -7.03 -18.43 -2.71
CA ALA A 247 -6.33 -19.23 -3.71
C ALA A 247 -4.85 -19.49 -3.38
N TYR A 248 -4.20 -18.60 -2.62
CA TYR A 248 -2.85 -18.83 -2.10
C TYR A 248 -2.81 -19.97 -1.07
N LEU A 249 -3.91 -20.20 -0.36
CA LEU A 249 -4.01 -21.16 0.74
C LEU A 249 -4.53 -22.54 0.32
N THR A 250 -5.25 -22.62 -0.80
CA THR A 250 -5.82 -23.87 -1.37
C THR A 250 -4.93 -24.43 -2.47
#